data_AF-A0A1H9UU47-F1
#
_entry.id   AF-A0A1H9UU47-F1
#
_cell.length_a   1.000
_cell.length_b   1.000
_cell.length_c   1.000
_cell.angle_alpha   90.00
_cell.angle_beta   90.00
_cell.angle_gamma   90.00
#
_symmetry.space_group_name_H-M   'P 1'
#
loop_
_entity.id
_entity.type
_entity.pdbx_description
1 polymer ?
#
loop_
_entity_poly.entity_id
_entity_poly.type
_entity_poly.pdbx_seq_one_letter_code
_entity_poly.pdbx_strand_id
1 'polypeptide(L)'
;MNINELKKIKYKMQYAKECNYIMINLVPPSGQADNLQGELLREIEKIRYEAQTNGNYNWDECFTFFCENIKTKLCEQKIFTDEEKNLIYEITDLFKECGMYATNMLFNENLLEDYPIDPEKIAYVYDNLYDYIADKIGKMSNEIGEIISYEKNPNIYR
;
A
#
# COMPACT_ATOMS: atom_id res chain seq x y z
N MET A 1 -9.39 11.31 -13.30
CA MET A 1 -9.68 11.20 -11.86
C MET A 1 -8.37 11.45 -11.13
N ASN A 2 -8.34 12.36 -10.16
CA ASN A 2 -7.17 12.60 -9.31
C ASN A 2 -7.38 12.04 -7.89
N ILE A 3 -6.32 12.03 -7.07
CA ILE A 3 -6.40 11.49 -5.70
C ILE A 3 -7.47 12.18 -4.84
N ASN A 4 -7.66 13.50 -4.98
CA ASN A 4 -8.63 14.26 -4.19
C ASN A 4 -10.09 13.93 -4.56
N GLU A 5 -10.35 13.60 -5.82
CA GLU A 5 -11.64 13.07 -6.26
C GLU A 5 -11.85 11.66 -5.74
N LEU A 6 -10.81 10.81 -5.81
CA LEU A 6 -10.86 9.43 -5.34
C LEU A 6 -11.11 9.34 -3.82
N LYS A 7 -10.55 10.29 -3.03
CA LYS A 7 -10.79 10.45 -1.59
C LYS A 7 -12.26 10.69 -1.21
N LYS A 8 -13.09 11.16 -2.16
CA LYS A 8 -14.49 11.55 -1.91
C LYS A 8 -15.51 10.49 -2.31
N ILE A 9 -15.07 9.41 -2.95
CA ILE A 9 -15.97 8.38 -3.47
C ILE A 9 -15.78 7.07 -2.73
N LYS A 10 -16.87 6.31 -2.61
CA LYS A 10 -16.77 4.89 -2.31
C LYS A 10 -16.26 4.18 -3.55
N TYR A 11 -14.98 3.83 -3.55
CA TYR A 11 -14.38 3.09 -4.64
C TYR A 11 -14.95 1.68 -4.69
N LYS A 12 -15.24 1.19 -5.91
CA LYS A 12 -15.72 -0.18 -6.14
C LYS A 12 -14.70 -0.88 -7.01
N MET A 13 -14.02 -1.86 -6.43
CA MET A 13 -13.05 -2.70 -7.14
C MET A 13 -13.71 -3.41 -8.33
N GLN A 14 -13.02 -3.37 -9.47
CA GLN A 14 -13.40 -4.08 -10.69
C GLN A 14 -12.83 -5.50 -10.71
N TYR A 15 -11.65 -5.68 -10.11
CA TYR A 15 -10.88 -6.91 -10.05
C TYR A 15 -10.94 -7.58 -8.67
N ALA A 16 -12.07 -7.45 -7.97
CA ALA A 16 -12.25 -8.00 -6.63
C ALA A 16 -12.14 -9.54 -6.59
N LYS A 17 -12.55 -10.22 -7.67
CA LYS A 17 -12.47 -11.69 -7.76
C LYS A 17 -11.02 -12.16 -7.86
N GLU A 18 -10.23 -11.42 -8.62
CA GLU A 18 -8.81 -11.65 -8.84
C GLU A 18 -8.03 -11.37 -7.56
N CYS A 19 -8.34 -10.26 -6.87
CA CYS A 19 -7.77 -9.99 -5.54
C CYS A 19 -8.08 -11.11 -4.55
N ASN A 20 -9.32 -11.61 -4.52
CA ASN A 20 -9.68 -12.73 -3.67
C ASN A 20 -8.94 -14.03 -4.04
N TYR A 21 -8.75 -14.29 -5.34
CA TYR A 21 -7.95 -15.43 -5.80
C TYR A 21 -6.50 -15.31 -5.35
N ILE A 22 -5.88 -14.15 -5.51
CA ILE A 22 -4.50 -13.88 -5.06
C ILE A 22 -4.41 -14.08 -3.54
N MET A 23 -5.34 -13.50 -2.76
CA MET A 23 -5.35 -13.61 -1.31
C MET A 23 -5.41 -15.07 -0.83
N ILE A 24 -6.26 -15.89 -1.45
CA ILE A 24 -6.48 -17.28 -1.03
C ILE A 24 -5.33 -18.20 -1.47
N ASN A 25 -4.77 -17.99 -2.66
CA ASN A 25 -3.89 -18.97 -3.31
C ASN A 25 -2.42 -18.55 -3.37
N LEU A 26 -2.14 -17.24 -3.31
CA LEU A 26 -0.82 -16.70 -3.60
C LEU A 26 -0.18 -15.96 -2.41
N VAL A 27 -0.98 -15.49 -1.46
CA VAL A 27 -0.50 -14.92 -0.19
C VAL A 27 -0.29 -16.06 0.82
N PRO A 28 0.93 -16.25 1.36
CA PRO A 28 1.16 -17.28 2.36
C PRO A 28 0.55 -16.87 3.71
N PRO A 29 0.22 -17.84 4.58
CA PRO A 29 -0.26 -17.54 5.94
C PRO A 29 0.74 -16.73 6.78
N SER A 30 2.03 -16.81 6.46
CA SER A 30 3.10 -16.10 7.17
C SER A 30 4.29 -15.83 6.25
N GLY A 31 4.98 -14.72 6.48
CA GLY A 31 6.17 -14.32 5.71
C GLY A 31 5.83 -13.71 4.36
N GLN A 32 6.86 -13.56 3.53
CA GLN A 32 6.75 -13.01 2.17
C GLN A 32 6.22 -14.07 1.19
N ALA A 33 5.47 -13.66 0.18
CA ALA A 33 5.05 -14.53 -0.90
C ALA A 33 6.23 -14.87 -1.84
N ASP A 34 6.18 -16.02 -2.49
CA ASP A 34 7.15 -16.42 -3.53
C ASP A 34 6.81 -15.85 -4.92
N ASN A 35 5.72 -15.07 -5.00
CA ASN A 35 5.24 -14.49 -6.25
C ASN A 35 4.83 -13.02 -6.05
N LEU A 36 4.96 -12.24 -7.13
CA LEU A 36 4.82 -10.79 -7.07
C LEU A 36 3.39 -10.38 -6.75
N GLN A 37 2.39 -11.03 -7.35
CA GLN A 37 0.98 -10.72 -7.11
C GLN A 37 0.61 -10.86 -5.64
N GLY A 38 0.99 -11.99 -5.04
CA GLY A 38 0.77 -12.28 -3.62
C GLY A 38 1.53 -11.30 -2.74
N GLU A 39 2.79 -10.99 -3.07
CA GLU A 39 3.58 -10.09 -2.23
C GLU A 39 2.99 -8.67 -2.23
N LEU A 40 2.67 -8.11 -3.39
CA LEU A 40 2.10 -6.77 -3.46
C LEU A 40 0.74 -6.69 -2.73
N LEU A 41 -0.09 -7.72 -2.83
CA LEU A 41 -1.38 -7.75 -2.12
C LEU A 41 -1.19 -7.88 -0.60
N ARG A 42 -0.22 -8.67 -0.16
CA ARG A 42 0.15 -8.79 1.26
C ARG A 42 0.65 -7.46 1.82
N GLU A 43 1.52 -6.78 1.08
CA GLU A 43 2.10 -5.50 1.45
C GLU A 43 1.03 -4.40 1.62
N ILE A 44 0.10 -4.25 0.65
CA ILE A 44 -0.94 -3.23 0.76
C ILE A 44 -1.91 -3.51 1.92
N GLU A 45 -2.24 -4.77 2.20
CA GLU A 45 -3.08 -5.14 3.34
C GLU A 45 -2.36 -4.92 4.68
N LYS A 46 -1.03 -5.09 4.73
CA LYS A 46 -0.22 -4.73 5.90
C LYS A 46 -0.24 -3.23 6.16
N ILE A 47 -0.07 -2.41 5.12
CA ILE A 47 -0.17 -0.94 5.23
C ILE A 47 -1.58 -0.54 5.68
N ARG A 48 -2.62 -1.13 5.07
CA ARG A 48 -4.03 -0.90 5.45
C ARG A 48 -4.26 -1.18 6.93
N TYR A 49 -3.87 -2.36 7.38
CA TYR A 49 -4.03 -2.78 8.77
C TYR A 49 -3.30 -1.85 9.74
N GLU A 50 -2.06 -1.48 9.42
CA GLU A 50 -1.25 -0.58 10.26
C GLU A 50 -1.91 0.80 10.41
N ALA A 51 -2.37 1.39 9.31
CA ALA A 51 -3.03 2.69 9.34
C ALA A 51 -4.39 2.64 10.08
N GLN A 52 -5.24 1.66 9.74
CA GLN A 52 -6.62 1.59 10.25
C GLN A 52 -6.72 1.06 11.68
N THR A 53 -5.81 0.16 12.08
CA THR A 53 -5.88 -0.51 13.39
C THR A 53 -4.89 0.09 14.38
N ASN A 54 -3.67 0.39 13.93
CA ASN A 54 -2.60 0.86 14.81
C ASN A 54 -2.34 2.37 14.70
N GLY A 55 -3.00 3.07 13.78
CA GLY A 55 -2.78 4.50 13.57
C GLY A 55 -1.35 4.83 13.17
N ASN A 56 -0.68 3.92 12.45
CA ASN A 56 0.74 4.01 12.09
C ASN A 56 1.71 4.07 13.29
N TYR A 57 1.29 3.65 14.48
CA TYR A 57 2.14 3.64 15.68
C TYR A 57 3.38 2.73 15.51
N ASN A 58 3.24 1.62 14.79
CA ASN A 58 4.34 0.67 14.56
C ASN A 58 5.05 0.93 13.22
N TRP A 59 4.89 2.11 12.61
CA TRP A 59 5.52 2.40 11.33
C TRP A 59 7.04 2.31 11.42
N ASP A 60 7.67 1.64 10.44
CA ASP A 60 9.11 1.47 10.34
C ASP A 60 9.54 1.35 8.87
N GLU A 61 10.82 1.05 8.65
CA GLU A 61 11.40 0.93 7.31
C GLU A 61 10.77 -0.19 6.46
N CYS A 62 10.16 -1.22 7.05
CA CYS A 62 9.46 -2.24 6.28
C CYS A 62 8.21 -1.67 5.61
N PHE A 63 7.42 -0.84 6.31
CA PHE A 63 6.25 -0.20 5.70
C PHE A 63 6.64 0.85 4.66
N THR A 64 7.72 1.60 4.91
CA THR A 64 8.31 2.48 3.90
C THR A 64 8.72 1.69 2.66
N PHE A 65 9.38 0.54 2.83
CA PHE A 65 9.72 -0.36 1.74
C PHE A 65 8.49 -0.87 0.99
N PHE A 66 7.41 -1.27 1.69
CA PHE A 66 6.18 -1.72 1.05
C PHE A 66 5.57 -0.65 0.12
N CYS A 67 5.51 0.62 0.56
CA CYS A 67 5.06 1.72 -0.29
C CYS A 67 5.90 1.84 -1.57
N GLU A 68 7.23 1.80 -1.44
CA GLU A 68 8.16 1.91 -2.59
C GLU A 68 8.10 0.69 -3.51
N ASN A 69 7.98 -0.51 -2.95
CA ASN A 69 7.94 -1.76 -3.72
C ASN A 69 6.65 -1.83 -4.55
N ILE A 70 5.48 -1.56 -3.95
CA ILE A 70 4.20 -1.48 -4.65
C ILE A 70 4.26 -0.45 -5.78
N LYS A 71 4.71 0.77 -5.48
CA LYS A 71 4.87 1.86 -6.45
C LYS A 71 5.73 1.42 -7.63
N THR A 72 6.93 0.91 -7.34
CA THR A 72 7.90 0.51 -8.36
C THR A 72 7.36 -0.62 -9.22
N LYS A 73 6.89 -1.71 -8.59
CA LYS A 73 6.51 -2.93 -9.31
C LYS A 73 5.26 -2.75 -10.15
N LEU A 74 4.28 -1.97 -9.70
CA LEU A 74 3.13 -1.64 -10.53
C LEU A 74 3.53 -0.68 -11.68
N CYS A 75 4.30 0.37 -11.41
CA CYS A 75 4.68 1.34 -12.44
C CYS A 75 5.63 0.80 -13.52
N GLU A 76 6.38 -0.27 -13.22
CA GLU A 76 7.16 -1.04 -14.21
C GLU A 76 6.27 -1.75 -15.24
N GLN A 77 5.00 -2.05 -14.91
CA GLN A 77 4.12 -2.75 -15.83
C GLN A 77 3.66 -1.86 -16.97
N LYS A 78 3.70 -2.40 -18.20
CA LYS A 78 3.29 -1.69 -19.42
C LYS A 78 1.77 -1.60 -19.60
N ILE A 79 1.01 -2.36 -18.82
CA ILE A 79 -0.46 -2.43 -18.87
C ILE A 79 -1.16 -1.21 -18.25
N PHE A 80 -0.43 -0.41 -17.46
CA PHE A 80 -0.99 0.77 -16.80
C PHE A 80 -0.68 2.03 -17.63
N THR A 81 -1.67 2.92 -17.72
CA THR A 81 -1.49 4.23 -18.34
C THR A 81 -0.67 5.16 -17.44
N ASP A 82 -0.15 6.26 -17.99
CA ASP A 82 0.58 7.25 -17.21
C ASP A 82 -0.29 7.86 -16.10
N GLU A 83 -1.59 8.05 -16.35
CA GLU A 83 -2.53 8.53 -15.33
C GLU A 83 -2.71 7.51 -14.19
N GLU A 84 -2.80 6.21 -14.51
CA GLU A 84 -2.87 5.16 -13.49
C GLU A 84 -1.58 5.11 -12.66
N LYS A 85 -0.42 5.23 -13.31
CA LYS A 85 0.89 5.26 -12.64
C LYS A 85 1.04 6.48 -11.74
N ASN A 86 0.61 7.65 -12.18
CA ASN A 86 0.62 8.86 -11.38
C ASN A 86 -0.28 8.72 -10.14
N LEU A 87 -1.46 8.12 -10.27
CA LEU A 87 -2.32 7.86 -9.11
C LEU A 87 -1.70 6.84 -8.14
N ILE A 88 -1.08 5.77 -8.65
CA ILE A 88 -0.35 4.81 -7.81
C ILE A 88 0.75 5.52 -7.02
N TYR A 89 1.52 6.39 -7.70
CA TYR A 89 2.56 7.22 -7.10
C TYR A 89 1.99 8.10 -5.97
N GLU A 90 0.98 8.92 -6.27
CA GLU A 90 0.38 9.83 -5.28
C GLU A 90 -0.18 9.10 -4.05
N ILE A 91 -0.81 7.94 -4.25
CA ILE A 91 -1.42 7.17 -3.17
C ILE A 91 -0.37 6.51 -2.29
N THR A 92 0.64 5.88 -2.89
CA THR A 92 1.71 5.20 -2.13
C THR A 92 2.60 6.19 -1.38
N ASP A 93 2.88 7.36 -1.97
CA ASP A 93 3.60 8.45 -1.29
C ASP A 93 2.77 9.02 -0.14
N LEU A 94 1.45 9.20 -0.29
CA LEU A 94 0.57 9.62 0.81
C LEU A 94 0.64 8.65 1.99
N PHE A 95 0.56 7.33 1.76
CA PHE A 95 0.65 6.35 2.84
C PHE A 95 1.98 6.42 3.57
N LYS A 96 3.08 6.56 2.81
CA LYS A 96 4.42 6.72 3.36
C LYS A 96 4.57 8.00 4.17
N GLU A 97 4.09 9.13 3.63
CA GLU A 97 4.10 10.42 4.32
C GLU A 97 3.32 10.36 5.63
N CYS A 98 2.16 9.70 5.65
CA CYS A 98 1.38 9.51 6.88
C CYS A 98 2.19 8.73 7.92
N GLY A 99 2.78 7.60 7.53
CA GLY A 99 3.59 6.78 8.43
C GLY A 99 4.83 7.49 8.97
N MET A 100 5.55 8.21 8.10
CA MET A 100 6.69 9.03 8.48
C MET A 100 6.30 10.18 9.42
N TYR A 101 5.16 10.83 9.16
CA TYR A 101 4.62 11.87 10.03
C TYR A 101 4.30 11.31 11.42
N ALA A 102 3.58 10.18 11.51
CA ALA A 102 3.29 9.50 12.77
C ALA A 102 4.57 9.15 13.55
N THR A 103 5.56 8.56 12.87
CA THR A 103 6.87 8.25 13.46
C THR A 103 7.56 9.49 14.01
N ASN A 104 7.59 10.58 13.25
CA ASN A 104 8.20 11.83 13.68
C ASN A 104 7.47 12.43 14.90
N MET A 105 6.14 12.36 14.96
CA MET A 105 5.38 12.84 16.12
C MET A 105 5.63 12.01 17.39
N LEU A 106 5.91 10.70 17.25
CA LEU A 106 6.11 9.80 18.38
C LEU A 106 7.54 9.81 18.93
N PHE A 107 8.54 9.96 18.06
CA PHE A 107 9.94 9.67 18.40
C PHE A 107 10.89 10.85 18.20
N ASN A 108 10.43 12.01 17.74
CA ASN A 108 11.28 13.19 17.63
C ASN A 108 11.35 13.93 18.96
N GLU A 109 12.43 13.69 19.71
CA GLU A 109 12.71 14.31 21.02
C GLU A 109 12.88 15.84 20.96
N ASN A 110 13.02 16.43 19.76
CA ASN A 110 13.15 17.88 19.60
C ASN A 110 11.79 18.60 19.47
N LEU A 111 10.67 17.87 19.42
CA LEU A 111 9.35 18.48 19.40
C LEU A 111 9.01 19.03 20.79
N LEU A 112 8.38 20.21 20.80
CA LEU A 112 7.82 20.78 22.03
C LEU A 112 6.66 19.90 22.50
N GLU A 113 6.43 19.82 23.82
CA GLU A 113 5.33 19.05 24.40
C GLU A 113 3.94 19.46 23.87
N ASP A 114 3.79 20.70 23.44
CA ASP A 114 2.56 21.28 22.90
C ASP A 114 2.57 21.39 21.36
N TYR A 115 3.47 20.68 20.68
CA TYR A 115 3.54 20.70 19.22
C TYR A 115 2.20 20.26 18.61
N PRO A 116 1.61 21.06 17.70
CA PRO A 116 0.30 20.76 17.15
C PRO A 116 0.35 19.51 16.27
N ILE A 117 -0.47 18.52 16.63
CA ILE A 117 -0.64 17.29 15.86
C ILE A 117 -1.81 17.50 14.89
N ASP A 118 -1.58 17.13 13.62
CA ASP A 118 -2.59 17.09 12.57
C ASP A 118 -3.06 15.63 12.40
N PRO A 119 -4.22 15.24 12.94
CA PRO A 119 -4.67 13.85 12.93
C PRO A 119 -4.87 13.31 11.51
N GLU A 120 -5.19 14.18 10.54
CA GLU A 120 -5.38 13.77 9.13
C GLU A 120 -4.06 13.36 8.47
N LYS A 121 -2.92 13.78 9.02
CA LYS A 121 -1.58 13.39 8.57
C LYS A 121 -1.04 12.16 9.27
N ILE A 122 -1.67 11.67 10.34
CA ILE A 122 -1.20 10.47 11.05
C ILE A 122 -1.42 9.22 10.21
N ALA A 123 -2.65 9.05 9.70
CA ALA A 123 -3.03 7.85 8.97
C ALA A 123 -4.19 8.16 8.01
N TYR A 124 -4.10 7.63 6.78
CA TYR A 124 -5.24 7.58 5.89
C TYR A 124 -6.06 6.33 6.19
N VAL A 125 -7.28 6.47 6.72
CA VAL A 125 -8.03 5.31 7.27
C VAL A 125 -9.16 4.80 6.38
N TYR A 126 -9.44 5.45 5.25
CA TYR A 126 -10.56 5.07 4.39
C TYR A 126 -10.15 4.03 3.34
N ASP A 127 -11.02 3.06 3.07
CA ASP A 127 -10.71 1.91 2.20
C ASP A 127 -10.44 2.27 0.73
N ASN A 128 -11.02 3.36 0.25
CA ASN A 128 -11.05 3.71 -1.18
C ASN A 128 -9.67 3.79 -1.85
N LEU A 129 -8.64 4.27 -1.15
CA LEU A 129 -7.27 4.31 -1.71
C LEU A 129 -6.59 2.94 -1.65
N TYR A 130 -6.79 2.18 -0.57
CA TYR A 130 -6.28 0.82 -0.45
C TYR A 130 -6.90 -0.11 -1.49
N ASP A 131 -8.22 -0.02 -1.65
CA ASP A 131 -8.98 -0.77 -2.64
C ASP A 131 -8.56 -0.39 -4.06
N TYR A 132 -8.23 0.87 -4.33
CA TYR A 132 -7.69 1.27 -5.64
C TYR A 132 -6.36 0.57 -5.95
N ILE A 133 -5.42 0.57 -4.99
CA ILE A 133 -4.12 -0.11 -5.18
C ILE A 133 -4.31 -1.63 -5.31
N ALA A 134 -5.14 -2.23 -4.46
CA ALA A 134 -5.50 -3.64 -4.57
C ALA A 134 -6.12 -3.96 -5.93
N ASP A 135 -6.99 -3.09 -6.46
CA ASP A 135 -7.61 -3.27 -7.78
C ASP A 135 -6.59 -3.22 -8.92
N LYS A 136 -5.52 -2.41 -8.78
CA LYS A 136 -4.40 -2.41 -9.74
C LYS A 136 -3.61 -3.71 -9.68
N ILE A 137 -3.39 -4.27 -8.48
CA ILE A 137 -2.76 -5.59 -8.33
C ILE A 137 -3.64 -6.67 -8.97
N GLY A 138 -4.97 -6.62 -8.76
CA GLY A 138 -5.93 -7.50 -9.41
C GLY A 138 -5.92 -7.39 -10.94
N LYS A 139 -5.94 -6.16 -11.48
CA LYS A 139 -5.81 -5.89 -12.92
C LYS A 139 -4.51 -6.47 -13.47
N MET A 140 -3.39 -6.28 -12.77
CA MET A 140 -2.09 -6.83 -13.17
C MET A 140 -2.14 -8.35 -13.27
N SER A 141 -2.69 -9.02 -12.25
CA SER A 141 -2.83 -10.47 -12.28
C SER A 141 -3.72 -10.95 -13.43
N ASN A 142 -4.81 -10.24 -13.73
CA ASN A 142 -5.73 -10.59 -14.81
C ASN A 142 -5.09 -10.44 -16.20
N GLU A 143 -4.46 -9.30 -16.46
CA GLU A 143 -3.94 -8.94 -17.79
C GLU A 143 -2.65 -9.71 -18.13
N ILE A 144 -1.81 -9.99 -17.14
CA ILE A 144 -0.58 -10.77 -17.35
C ILE A 144 -0.91 -12.27 -17.46
N GLY A 145 -1.89 -12.75 -16.69
CA GLY A 145 -2.35 -14.14 -16.72
C GLY A 145 -1.37 -15.19 -16.16
N GLU A 146 -0.10 -14.81 -15.95
CA GLU A 146 0.96 -15.67 -15.41
C GLU A 146 1.38 -15.24 -14.00
N ILE A 147 1.75 -16.21 -13.16
CA ILE A 147 2.33 -15.95 -11.83
C ILE A 147 3.78 -15.50 -12.02
N ILE A 148 4.12 -14.33 -11.49
CA ILE A 148 5.46 -13.76 -11.62
C ILE A 148 6.27 -14.14 -10.38
N SER A 149 7.41 -14.80 -10.55
CA SER A 149 8.31 -15.11 -9.44
C SER A 149 8.76 -13.85 -8.70
N TYR A 150 8.83 -13.91 -7.38
CA TYR A 150 9.32 -12.81 -6.55
C TYR A 150 10.49 -13.28 -5.68
N GLU A 151 11.57 -12.51 -5.68
CA GLU A 151 12.72 -12.75 -4.82
C GLU A 151 12.48 -12.09 -3.46
N LYS A 152 12.46 -12.91 -2.41
CA LYS A 152 12.24 -12.45 -1.04
C LYS A 152 13.38 -11.57 -0.57
N ASN A 153 13.04 -10.47 0.09
CA ASN A 153 14.02 -9.56 0.68
C ASN A 153 14.31 -9.97 2.13
N PRO A 154 15.51 -10.48 2.47
CA PRO A 154 15.82 -10.95 3.82
C PRO A 154 15.81 -9.85 4.89
N ASN A 155 15.83 -8.57 4.50
CA ASN A 155 15.74 -7.44 5.42
C ASN A 155 14.30 -7.11 5.82
N ILE A 156 13.31 -7.73 5.18
CA ILE A 156 11.88 -7.49 5.44
C ILE A 156 11.33 -8.60 6.32
N TYR A 157 10.93 -8.22 7.54
CA TYR A 157 10.45 -9.13 8.58
C TYR A 157 8.94 -9.02 8.89
N ARG A 158 8.25 -8.02 8.32
CA ARG A 158 6.81 -7.77 8.56
C ARG A 158 5.89 -8.63 7.71
#